data_AF-A0A1J0VUB3-F1
#
_entry.id   AF-A0A1J0VUB3-F1
#
_cell.length_a   1.000
_cell.length_b   1.000
_cell.length_c   1.000
_cell.angle_alpha   90.00
_cell.angle_beta   90.00
_cell.angle_gamma   90.00
#
_symmetry.space_group_name_H-M   'P 1'
#
loop_
_entity.id
_entity.type
_entity.pdbx_description
1 polymer ?
#
loop_
_entity_poly.entity_id
_entity_poly.type
_entity_poly.pdbx_seq_one_letter_code
_entity_poly.pdbx_strand_id
1 'polypeptide(L)'
;MLRPIRREWTKTQAGYRSVALPQFVVETLRRRAANAISNPLDLVFTTRNGSIYDPLSFRRSWRSAPGNTFAWVTPKTFRKSVATLIANEHGAGRAAQQRGHTDHGLIAQRHYIDAPSKVENFTGTLGDPTR
;
A
#
# COMPACT_ATOMS: atom_id res chain seq x y z
N MET A 1 25.64 -3.82 -9.43
CA MET A 1 24.24 -3.35 -9.23
C MET A 1 23.86 -3.64 -7.79
N LEU A 2 23.43 -2.64 -7.00
CA LEU A 2 23.04 -2.85 -5.60
C LEU A 2 21.74 -3.67 -5.53
N ARG A 3 21.70 -4.72 -4.71
CA ARG A 3 20.47 -5.47 -4.45
C ARG A 3 19.56 -4.64 -3.54
N PRO A 4 18.24 -4.58 -3.80
CA PRO A 4 17.30 -3.93 -2.89
C PRO A 4 17.32 -4.63 -1.52
N ILE A 5 17.20 -3.85 -0.45
CA ILE A 5 17.11 -4.33 0.94
C ILE A 5 15.80 -3.80 1.52
N ARG A 6 15.04 -4.68 2.19
CA ARG A 6 13.84 -4.28 2.95
C ARG A 6 14.31 -3.48 4.15
N ARG A 7 13.79 -2.26 4.32
CA ARG A 7 13.91 -1.52 5.58
C ARG A 7 12.81 -1.96 6.53
N GLU A 8 13.17 -2.33 7.74
CA GLU A 8 12.21 -2.76 8.77
C GLU A 8 11.39 -1.59 9.31
N TRP A 9 11.98 -0.38 9.30
CA TRP A 9 11.33 0.84 9.78
C TRP A 9 10.83 1.74 8.65
N THR A 10 9.78 2.49 8.96
CA THR A 10 9.23 3.54 8.10
C THR A 10 10.03 4.84 8.23
N LYS A 11 9.94 5.71 7.21
CA LYS A 11 10.59 7.03 7.24
C LYS A 11 10.04 7.91 8.37
N THR A 12 8.76 7.75 8.71
CA THR A 12 8.04 8.51 9.74
C THR A 12 7.12 7.57 10.52
N GLN A 13 6.77 7.94 11.75
CA GLN A 13 5.83 7.19 12.59
C GLN A 13 4.48 7.00 11.90
N ALA A 14 3.96 8.03 11.23
CA ALA A 14 2.71 7.95 10.47
C ALA A 14 2.73 6.94 9.31
N GLY A 15 3.92 6.51 8.88
CA GLY A 15 4.06 5.43 7.90
C GLY A 15 3.68 4.06 8.48
N TYR A 16 3.88 3.84 9.77
CA TYR A 16 3.63 2.57 10.45
C TYR A 16 2.17 2.51 10.92
N ARG A 17 1.32 1.85 10.12
CA ARG A 17 -0.12 1.81 10.35
C ARG A 17 -0.77 0.53 9.84
N SER A 18 -1.86 0.14 10.49
CA SER A 18 -2.76 -0.93 10.08
C SER A 18 -3.94 -0.35 9.32
N VAL A 19 -4.23 -0.92 8.15
CA VAL A 19 -5.37 -0.55 7.30
C VAL A 19 -6.30 -1.74 7.15
N ALA A 20 -7.61 -1.48 7.19
CA ALA A 20 -8.60 -2.49 6.83
C ALA A 20 -8.53 -2.74 5.31
N LEU A 21 -8.59 -4.00 4.90
CA LEU A 21 -8.53 -4.40 3.49
C LEU A 21 -9.91 -4.85 3.01
N PRO A 22 -10.40 -4.35 1.86
CA PRO A 22 -11.61 -4.88 1.25
C PRO A 22 -11.45 -6.37 0.93
N GLN A 23 -12.57 -7.10 0.93
CA GLN A 23 -12.57 -8.56 0.76
C GLN A 23 -11.87 -9.02 -0.53
N PHE A 24 -12.11 -8.35 -1.66
CA PHE A 24 -11.44 -8.69 -2.93
C PHE A 24 -9.90 -8.51 -2.87
N VAL A 25 -9.41 -7.58 -2.04
CA VAL A 25 -7.97 -7.36 -1.82
C VAL A 25 -7.41 -8.53 -1.01
N VAL A 26 -8.11 -8.93 0.05
CA VAL A 26 -7.73 -10.11 0.86
C VAL A 26 -7.65 -11.35 -0.01
N GLU A 27 -8.65 -11.61 -0.84
CA GLU A 27 -8.67 -12.74 -1.77
C GLU A 27 -7.53 -12.69 -2.78
N THR A 28 -7.24 -11.50 -3.33
CA THR A 28 -6.12 -11.31 -4.26
C THR A 28 -4.77 -11.56 -3.59
N LEU A 29 -4.58 -11.06 -2.37
CA LEU A 29 -3.34 -11.28 -1.61
C LEU A 29 -3.17 -12.75 -1.22
N ARG A 30 -4.24 -13.43 -0.79
CA ARG A 30 -4.21 -14.87 -0.48
C ARG A 30 -3.89 -15.71 -1.71
N ARG A 31 -4.58 -15.46 -2.84
CA ARG A 31 -4.30 -16.13 -4.12
C ARG A 31 -2.85 -15.91 -4.54
N ARG A 32 -2.33 -14.69 -4.36
CA ARG A 32 -0.94 -14.39 -4.68
C ARG A 32 0.04 -15.10 -3.76
N ALA A 33 -0.20 -15.09 -2.45
CA ALA A 33 0.64 -15.75 -1.46
C ALA A 33 0.70 -17.27 -1.67
N ALA A 34 -0.44 -17.90 -2.00
CA ALA A 34 -0.50 -19.33 -2.31
C ALA A 34 0.36 -19.74 -3.53
N ASN A 35 0.60 -18.81 -4.46
CA ASN A 35 1.43 -19.03 -5.64
C ASN A 35 2.83 -18.41 -5.51
N ALA A 36 3.17 -17.82 -4.36
CA ALA A 36 4.44 -17.16 -4.15
C ALA A 36 5.55 -18.19 -3.93
N ILE A 37 6.74 -17.89 -4.44
CA ILE A 37 7.93 -18.68 -4.13
C ILE A 37 8.36 -18.34 -2.70
N SER A 38 8.58 -19.39 -1.91
CA SER A 38 9.08 -19.27 -0.54
C SER A 38 10.35 -18.42 -0.52
N ASN A 39 10.37 -17.43 0.36
CA ASN A 39 11.48 -16.49 0.49
C ASN A 39 11.71 -16.16 1.97
N PRO A 40 12.94 -15.80 2.38
CA PRO A 40 13.29 -15.61 3.79
C PRO A 40 12.54 -14.47 4.51
N LEU A 41 11.83 -13.62 3.76
CA LEU A 41 11.14 -12.43 4.27
C LEU A 41 9.61 -12.56 4.20
N ASP A 42 9.09 -13.73 3.81
CA ASP A 42 7.65 -14.01 3.64
C ASP A 42 6.92 -12.95 2.78
N LEU A 43 7.58 -12.51 1.70
CA LEU A 43 7.04 -11.47 0.83
C LEU A 43 5.93 -12.01 -0.08
N VAL A 44 4.78 -11.34 -0.08
CA VAL A 44 3.67 -11.61 -1.02
C VAL A 44 3.99 -11.14 -2.44
N PHE A 45 4.78 -10.07 -2.58
CA PHE A 45 5.19 -9.51 -3.86
C PHE A 45 6.69 -9.71 -4.07
N THR A 46 7.04 -10.75 -4.81
CA THR A 46 8.42 -11.04 -5.22
C THR A 46 8.57 -11.02 -6.73
N THR A 47 9.82 -10.96 -7.18
CA THR A 47 10.19 -11.35 -8.54
C THR A 47 9.98 -12.85 -8.75
N ARG A 48 10.13 -13.32 -10.00
CA ARG A 48 10.01 -14.74 -10.39
C ARG A 48 10.98 -15.68 -9.66
N ASN A 49 12.04 -15.16 -9.05
CA ASN A 49 13.02 -15.95 -8.28
C ASN A 49 12.91 -15.73 -6.76
N GLY A 50 11.77 -15.20 -6.27
CA GLY A 50 11.54 -15.00 -4.84
C GLY A 50 12.32 -13.83 -4.22
N SER A 51 13.00 -13.00 -5.01
CA SER A 51 13.73 -11.82 -4.52
C SER A 51 12.81 -10.61 -4.32
N ILE A 52 13.29 -9.62 -3.56
CA ILE A 52 12.60 -8.33 -3.39
C ILE A 52 12.35 -7.69 -4.76
N TYR A 53 11.11 -7.25 -4.97
CA TYR A 53 10.71 -6.52 -6.17
C TYR A 53 11.35 -5.13 -6.16
N ASP A 54 12.37 -4.91 -6.98
CA ASP A 54 13.03 -3.61 -7.04
C ASP A 54 12.17 -2.56 -7.80
N PRO A 55 12.31 -1.27 -7.48
CA PRO A 55 11.52 -0.22 -8.10
C PRO A 55 11.67 -0.11 -9.63
N LEU A 56 12.83 -0.45 -10.19
CA LEU A 56 13.06 -0.39 -11.64
C LEU A 56 12.32 -1.52 -12.34
N SER A 57 12.42 -2.74 -11.84
CA SER A 57 11.64 -3.88 -12.35
C SER A 57 10.14 -3.59 -12.23
N PHE A 58 9.70 -3.00 -11.12
CA PHE A 58 8.29 -2.63 -10.95
C PHE A 58 7.84 -1.64 -12.02
N ARG A 59 8.63 -0.58 -12.28
CA ARG A 59 8.32 0.38 -13.34
C ARG A 59 8.34 -0.23 -14.74
N ARG A 60 9.17 -1.25 -15.00
CA ARG A 60 9.20 -1.98 -16.27
C ARG A 60 7.92 -2.80 -16.46
N SER A 61 7.59 -3.64 -15.48
CA SER A 61 6.34 -4.43 -15.49
C SER A 61 5.10 -3.54 -15.51
N TRP A 62 5.15 -2.40 -14.83
CA TRP A 62 4.10 -1.41 -14.88
C TRP A 62 3.88 -0.89 -16.30
N ARG A 63 4.94 -0.45 -17.00
CA ARG A 63 4.79 0.12 -18.35
C ARG A 63 4.25 -0.85 -19.39
N SER A 64 4.42 -2.16 -19.19
CA SER A 64 3.86 -3.18 -20.08
C SER A 64 2.42 -3.58 -19.77
N ALA A 65 1.87 -3.17 -18.63
CA ALA A 65 0.56 -3.63 -18.16
C ALA A 65 -0.65 -2.81 -18.66
N PRO A 66 -0.67 -1.47 -18.58
CA PRO A 66 -1.76 -0.68 -19.10
C PRO A 66 -1.61 -0.65 -20.62
N GLY A 67 -2.57 -1.25 -21.34
CA GLY A 67 -2.73 -1.00 -22.76
C GLY A 67 -2.91 0.50 -23.06
N ASN A 68 -3.10 0.84 -24.34
CA ASN A 68 -3.09 2.24 -24.77
C ASN A 68 -4.09 3.14 -24.00
N THR A 69 -5.26 2.60 -23.63
CA THR A 69 -6.31 3.29 -22.87
C THR A 69 -5.85 3.85 -21.51
N PHE A 70 -4.92 3.17 -20.83
CA PHE A 70 -4.50 3.52 -19.48
C PHE A 70 -3.03 3.96 -19.40
N ALA A 71 -2.42 4.35 -20.53
CA ALA A 71 -1.02 4.72 -20.59
C ALA A 71 -0.65 5.89 -19.65
N TRP A 72 -1.61 6.78 -19.34
CA TRP A 72 -1.44 7.89 -18.40
C TRP A 72 -1.51 7.48 -16.92
N VAL A 73 -1.96 6.27 -16.61
CA VAL A 73 -2.16 5.80 -15.24
C VAL A 73 -0.83 5.36 -14.63
N THR A 74 -0.50 5.92 -13.48
CA THR A 74 0.70 5.59 -12.70
C THR A 74 0.32 4.94 -11.37
N PRO A 75 1.25 4.27 -10.67
CA PRO A 75 1.01 3.78 -9.30
C PRO A 75 0.56 4.90 -8.35
N LYS A 76 1.04 6.13 -8.57
CA LYS A 76 0.62 7.32 -7.82
C LYS A 76 -0.84 7.69 -8.09
N THR A 77 -1.34 7.46 -9.30
CA THR A 77 -2.75 7.67 -9.68
C THR A 77 -3.66 6.84 -8.78
N PHE A 78 -3.37 5.54 -8.60
CA PHE A 78 -4.14 4.67 -7.69
C PHE A 78 -4.21 5.21 -6.26
N ARG A 79 -3.07 5.61 -5.70
CA ARG A 79 -3.03 6.17 -4.34
C ARG A 79 -3.86 7.47 -4.23
N LYS A 80 -3.87 8.29 -5.28
CA LYS A 80 -4.69 9.50 -5.33
C LYS A 80 -6.17 9.15 -5.42
N SER A 81 -6.56 8.22 -6.28
CA SER A 81 -7.95 7.78 -6.45
C SER A 81 -8.55 7.25 -5.14
N VAL A 82 -7.84 6.37 -4.43
CA VAL A 82 -8.27 5.86 -3.11
C VAL A 82 -8.48 7.00 -2.11
N ALA A 83 -7.55 7.95 -2.05
CA ALA A 83 -7.67 9.09 -1.14
C ALA A 83 -8.83 10.01 -1.52
N THR A 84 -9.08 10.22 -2.81
CA THR A 84 -10.22 11.01 -3.31
C THR A 84 -11.54 10.34 -2.97
N LEU A 85 -11.67 9.01 -3.15
CA LEU A 85 -12.88 8.28 -2.78
C LEU A 85 -13.20 8.43 -1.29
N ILE A 86 -12.20 8.28 -0.42
CA ILE A 86 -12.37 8.46 1.02
C ILE A 86 -12.67 9.93 1.36
N ALA A 87 -12.00 10.88 0.71
CA ALA A 87 -12.23 12.30 0.98
C ALA A 87 -13.64 12.75 0.62
N ASN A 88 -14.18 12.23 -0.49
CA ASN A 88 -15.54 12.57 -0.96
C ASN A 88 -16.62 12.03 -0.02
N GLU A 89 -16.41 10.86 0.59
CA GLU A 89 -17.42 10.21 1.44
C GLU A 89 -17.23 10.53 2.93
N HIS A 90 -15.98 10.70 3.38
CA HIS A 90 -15.63 10.77 4.80
C HIS A 90 -14.83 12.02 5.19
N GLY A 91 -14.43 12.84 4.21
CA GLY A 91 -13.68 14.08 4.42
C GLY A 91 -12.16 13.94 4.34
N ALA A 92 -11.48 15.08 4.13
CA ALA A 92 -10.04 15.13 3.84
C ALA A 92 -9.15 14.59 4.98
N GLY A 93 -9.52 14.79 6.24
CA GLY A 93 -8.74 14.30 7.39
C GLY A 93 -8.64 12.76 7.44
N ARG A 94 -9.73 12.06 7.11
CA ARG A 94 -9.73 10.59 7.03
C ARG A 94 -8.94 10.07 5.84
N ALA A 95 -9.00 10.76 4.71
CA ALA A 95 -8.12 10.47 3.57
C ALA A 95 -6.63 10.69 3.91
N ALA A 96 -6.31 11.70 4.71
CA ALA A 96 -4.96 11.97 5.21
C ALA A 96 -4.48 10.83 6.13
N GLN A 97 -5.32 10.38 7.07
CA GLN A 97 -5.04 9.22 7.93
C GLN A 97 -4.77 7.94 7.11
N GLN A 98 -5.61 7.63 6.11
CA GLN A 98 -5.38 6.48 5.22
C GLN A 98 -4.04 6.55 4.50
N ARG A 99 -3.61 7.75 4.10
CA ARG A 99 -2.32 7.97 3.46
C ARG A 99 -1.14 7.99 4.43
N GLY A 100 -1.37 8.02 5.74
CA GLY A 100 -0.31 8.22 6.73
C GLY A 100 0.28 9.63 6.67
N HIS A 101 -0.54 10.64 6.38
CA HIS A 101 -0.19 12.04 6.60
C HIS A 101 -0.52 12.42 8.04
N THR A 102 0.41 13.06 8.74
CA THR A 102 0.13 13.70 10.02
C THR A 102 -0.36 15.10 9.74
N ASP A 103 -1.60 15.41 10.08
CA ASP A 103 -1.95 16.77 10.48
C ASP A 103 -1.70 16.85 11.98
N HIS A 104 -1.14 17.97 12.44
CA HIS A 104 -0.74 18.29 13.82
C HIS A 104 0.64 17.79 14.25
N GLY A 105 1.55 18.77 14.36
CA GLY A 105 2.71 18.65 15.22
C GLY A 105 2.24 18.47 16.66
N LEU A 106 2.32 17.25 17.17
CA LEU A 106 2.42 16.99 18.59
C LEU A 106 3.40 15.85 18.77
N ILE A 107 4.45 16.18 19.51
CA ILE A 107 5.41 15.30 20.13
C ILE A 107 4.62 14.32 21.01
N ALA A 108 4.35 13.12 20.49
CA ALA A 108 3.91 11.98 21.28
C ALA A 108 5.01 10.93 21.23
N GLN A 109 5.99 11.18 22.10
CA GLN A 109 6.79 10.21 22.85
C GLN A 109 7.42 9.04 22.09
N ARG A 110 8.76 9.04 22.11
CA ARG A 110 9.64 7.89 21.88
C ARG A 110 9.37 6.80 22.93
N HIS A 111 8.28 6.05 22.85
CA HIS A 111 8.12 4.85 23.68
C HIS A 111 7.34 3.76 22.90
N TYR A 112 8.05 2.65 22.62
CA TYR A 112 7.62 1.40 21.98
C TYR A 112 7.13 1.47 20.51
N ILE A 113 7.92 0.89 19.60
CA ILE A 113 7.65 0.78 18.15
C ILE A 113 6.82 -0.48 17.84
N ASP A 114 6.16 -1.07 18.83
CA ASP A 114 5.65 -2.44 18.65
C ASP A 114 4.22 -2.49 18.09
N ALA A 115 3.49 -1.37 18.08
CA ALA A 115 2.11 -1.33 17.59
C ALA A 115 1.89 -0.30 16.46
N PRO A 116 1.41 -0.71 15.28
CA PRO A 116 1.05 0.21 14.21
C PRO A 116 -0.19 1.02 14.57
N SER A 117 -0.22 2.30 14.20
CA SER A 117 -1.43 3.13 14.34
C SER A 117 -2.59 2.53 13.53
N LYS A 118 -3.80 2.47 14.08
CA LYS A 118 -4.95 1.88 13.37
C LYS A 118 -5.68 2.96 12.57
N VAL A 119 -5.82 2.75 11.26
CA VAL A 119 -6.68 3.58 10.40
C VAL A 119 -8.13 3.08 10.52
N GLU A 120 -9.08 4.01 10.44
CA GLU A 120 -10.51 3.70 10.38
C GLU A 120 -10.85 2.75 9.21
N ASN A 121 -11.94 1.99 9.36
CA ASN A 121 -12.34 1.00 8.38
C ASN A 121 -13.07 1.62 7.18
N PHE A 122 -12.39 1.74 6.04
CA PHE A 122 -12.96 2.24 4.79
C PHE A 122 -13.34 1.15 3.80
N THR A 123 -13.50 -0.12 4.22
CA THR A 123 -13.79 -1.22 3.28
C THR A 123 -15.15 -1.10 2.60
N GLY A 124 -16.14 -0.44 3.21
CA GLY A 124 -17.42 -0.16 2.54
C GLY A 124 -17.25 0.75 1.32
N THR A 125 -16.48 1.82 1.47
CA THR A 125 -16.19 2.80 0.39
C THR A 125 -15.31 2.22 -0.71
N LEU A 126 -14.35 1.36 -0.35
CA LEU A 126 -13.35 0.80 -1.27
C LEU A 126 -13.72 -0.56 -1.85
N GLY A 127 -14.68 -1.25 -1.24
CA GLY A 127 -15.05 -2.63 -1.55
C GLY A 127 -16.23 -2.77 -2.52
N ASP A 128 -16.85 -1.66 -2.92
CA ASP A 128 -17.92 -1.67 -3.92
C ASP A 128 -17.31 -1.75 -5.34
N PRO A 129 -17.43 -2.89 -6.05
CA PRO A 129 -16.87 -3.05 -7.38
C PRO A 129 -17.68 -2.34 -8.47
N THR A 130 -18.81 -1.71 -8.13
CA THR A 130 -19.72 -1.05 -9.09
C THR A 130 -19.48 0.46 -9.22
N ARG A 131 -18.52 1.01 -8.47
CA ARG A 131 -18.08 2.41 -8.54
C ARG A 131 -17.01 2.67 -9.60
#